data_AF-G4TKU4-F1
#
_entry.id   AF-G4TKU4-F1
#
_cell.length_a   1.000
_cell.length_b   1.000
_cell.length_c   1.000
_cell.angle_alpha   90.00
_cell.angle_beta   90.00
_cell.angle_gamma   90.00
#
_symmetry.space_group_name_H-M   'P 1'
#
loop_
_entity.id
_entity.type
_entity.pdbx_description
1 polymer ?
#
loop_
_entity_poly.entity_id
_entity_poly.type
_entity_poly.pdbx_seq_one_letter_code
_entity_poly.pdbx_strand_id
1 'polypeptide(L)'
;MRVGFYALLFASAALLASTAPLPNPPMTPAQHYAQAIHHEGLARHHTTVAEDHRQTANLHDNRIKAAKARYNAGLDPNGLTSAQKHQIERDHHLSLAAQAERHAATHNREAAYHRLHSQTPAPGTKRSIDELD
;
A
#
# COMPACT_ATOMS: atom_id res chain seq x y z
N MET A 1 -25.83 11.01 -51.16
CA MET A 1 -25.16 11.69 -50.01
C MET A 1 -25.05 10.85 -48.73
N ARG A 2 -25.68 9.66 -48.62
CA ARG A 2 -25.63 8.86 -47.38
C ARG A 2 -24.38 7.96 -47.24
N VAL A 3 -23.84 7.47 -48.36
CA VAL A 3 -22.72 6.50 -48.38
C VAL A 3 -21.42 7.08 -47.80
N GLY A 4 -21.10 8.35 -48.10
CA GLY A 4 -19.90 9.01 -47.58
C GLY A 4 -19.95 9.28 -46.06
N PHE A 5 -21.15 9.52 -45.52
CA PHE A 5 -21.35 9.70 -44.08
C PHE A 5 -21.09 8.39 -43.31
N TYR A 6 -21.58 7.26 -43.82
CA TYR A 6 -21.31 5.96 -43.22
C TYR A 6 -19.83 5.55 -43.35
N ALA A 7 -19.17 5.87 -44.46
CA ALA A 7 -17.73 5.63 -44.61
C ALA A 7 -16.90 6.42 -43.60
N LEU A 8 -17.25 7.69 -43.35
CA LEU A 8 -16.61 8.52 -42.33
C LEU A 8 -16.87 7.98 -40.91
N LEU A 9 -18.09 7.52 -40.62
CA LEU A 9 -18.42 6.90 -39.32
C LEU A 9 -17.67 5.57 -39.11
N PHE A 10 -17.56 4.73 -40.14
CA PHE A 10 -16.80 3.48 -40.04
C PHE A 10 -15.30 3.74 -39.89
N ALA A 11 -14.74 4.70 -40.63
CA ALA A 11 -13.33 5.06 -40.51
C ALA A 11 -12.98 5.65 -39.14
N SER A 12 -13.86 6.51 -38.59
CA SER A 12 -13.68 7.08 -37.25
C SER A 12 -13.85 6.04 -36.14
N ALA A 13 -14.81 5.12 -36.27
CA ALA A 13 -14.95 4.01 -35.32
C ALA A 13 -13.75 3.03 -35.36
N ALA A 14 -13.21 2.75 -36.55
CA ALA A 14 -12.03 1.90 -36.70
C ALA A 14 -10.77 2.53 -36.10
N LEU A 15 -10.59 3.85 -36.25
CA LEU A 15 -9.51 4.61 -35.61
C LEU A 15 -9.64 4.66 -34.08
N LEU A 16 -10.87 4.81 -33.56
CA LEU A 16 -11.13 4.74 -32.13
C LEU A 16 -10.85 3.33 -31.57
N ALA A 17 -11.26 2.29 -32.29
CA ALA A 17 -11.01 0.91 -31.88
C ALA A 17 -9.52 0.52 -31.94
N SER A 18 -8.72 1.08 -32.87
CA SER A 18 -7.29 0.78 -32.95
C SER A 18 -6.46 1.40 -31.81
N THR A 19 -6.99 2.44 -31.16
CA THR A 19 -6.39 3.02 -29.95
C THR A 19 -6.83 2.36 -28.64
N ALA A 20 -7.72 1.35 -28.71
CA ALA A 20 -8.08 0.60 -27.51
C ALA A 20 -6.82 -0.13 -27.01
N PRO A 21 -6.37 0.11 -25.76
CA PRO A 21 -5.24 -0.61 -25.21
C PRO A 21 -5.56 -2.10 -25.23
N LEU A 22 -4.64 -2.90 -25.77
CA LEU A 22 -4.75 -4.34 -25.70
C LEU A 22 -4.84 -4.75 -24.22
N PRO A 23 -5.75 -5.66 -23.84
CA PRO A 23 -5.79 -6.16 -22.48
C PRO A 23 -4.43 -6.78 -22.16
N ASN A 24 -3.87 -6.41 -21.01
CA ASN A 24 -2.65 -7.03 -20.53
C ASN A 24 -2.86 -8.55 -20.47
N PRO A 25 -1.86 -9.36 -20.89
CA PRO A 25 -1.97 -10.80 -20.78
C PRO A 25 -2.25 -11.18 -19.32
N PRO A 26 -3.16 -12.13 -19.07
CA PRO A 26 -3.47 -12.58 -17.72
C PRO A 26 -2.19 -13.11 -17.06
N MET A 27 -2.00 -12.76 -15.79
CA MET A 27 -0.83 -13.22 -15.04
C MET A 27 -0.85 -14.76 -14.90
N THR A 28 0.31 -15.38 -15.02
CA THR A 28 0.48 -16.80 -14.75
C THR A 28 0.48 -17.07 -13.23
N PRO A 29 0.19 -18.30 -12.78
CA PRO A 29 0.28 -18.64 -11.35
C PRO A 29 1.65 -18.33 -10.74
N ALA A 30 2.74 -18.53 -11.48
CA ALA A 30 4.09 -18.18 -11.04
C ALA A 30 4.30 -16.67 -10.87
N GLN A 31 3.72 -15.86 -11.77
CA GLN A 31 3.73 -14.39 -11.63
C GLN A 31 2.91 -13.94 -10.42
N HIS A 32 1.75 -14.55 -10.17
CA HIS A 32 0.99 -14.30 -8.95
C HIS A 32 1.80 -14.66 -7.69
N TYR A 33 2.49 -15.79 -7.68
CA TYR A 33 3.34 -16.16 -6.54
C TYR A 33 4.46 -15.12 -6.30
N ALA A 34 5.16 -14.68 -7.35
CA ALA A 34 6.20 -13.65 -7.23
C ALA A 34 5.63 -12.33 -6.66
N GLN A 35 4.44 -11.91 -7.12
CA GLN A 35 3.76 -10.72 -6.59
C GLN A 35 3.33 -10.87 -5.13
N ALA A 36 2.87 -12.05 -4.72
CA ALA A 36 2.57 -12.33 -3.32
C ALA A 36 3.80 -12.13 -2.43
N ILE A 37 4.94 -12.72 -2.79
CA ILE A 37 6.19 -12.58 -2.03
C ILE A 37 6.66 -11.12 -1.99
N HIS A 38 6.54 -10.40 -3.11
CA HIS A 38 6.87 -8.97 -3.16
C HIS A 38 6.03 -8.15 -2.17
N HIS A 39 4.70 -8.32 -2.19
CA HIS A 39 3.81 -7.61 -1.29
C HIS A 39 3.98 -8.02 0.17
N GLU A 40 4.28 -9.29 0.47
CA GLU A 40 4.65 -9.72 1.83
C GLU A 40 5.94 -9.05 2.33
N GLY A 41 6.91 -8.81 1.43
CA GLY A 41 8.12 -8.06 1.73
C GLY A 41 7.81 -6.59 2.05
N LEU A 42 6.99 -5.94 1.23
CA LEU A 42 6.56 -4.55 1.46
C LEU A 42 5.73 -4.40 2.74
N ALA A 43 4.83 -5.35 3.02
CA ALA A 43 4.04 -5.33 4.24
C ALA A 43 4.93 -5.39 5.49
N ARG A 44 5.89 -6.33 5.52
CA ARG A 44 6.87 -6.43 6.61
C ARG A 44 7.71 -5.16 6.77
N HIS A 45 8.18 -4.60 5.65
CA HIS A 45 8.91 -3.33 5.66
C HIS A 45 8.10 -2.22 6.34
N HIS A 46 6.83 -2.03 5.94
CA HIS A 46 5.98 -1.02 6.54
C HIS A 46 5.60 -1.31 8.00
N THR A 47 5.48 -2.57 8.41
CA THR A 47 5.33 -2.93 9.82
C THR A 47 6.55 -2.49 10.64
N THR A 48 7.77 -2.76 10.17
CA THR A 48 9.00 -2.30 10.84
C THR A 48 9.08 -0.77 10.92
N VAL A 49 8.68 -0.06 9.86
CA VAL A 49 8.62 1.42 9.89
C VAL A 49 7.59 1.93 10.91
N ALA A 50 6.44 1.27 11.03
CA ALA A 50 5.43 1.64 12.02
C ALA A 50 5.95 1.44 13.46
N GLU A 51 6.66 0.35 13.71
CA GLU A 51 7.30 0.06 15.01
C GLU A 51 8.35 1.11 15.36
N ASP A 52 9.23 1.48 14.42
CA ASP A 52 10.25 2.51 14.62
C ASP A 52 9.63 3.88 14.94
N HIS A 53 8.58 4.27 14.22
CA HIS A 53 7.88 5.52 14.51
C HIS A 53 7.16 5.51 15.87
N ARG A 54 6.59 4.37 16.29
CA ARG A 54 6.04 4.24 17.66
C ARG A 54 7.13 4.35 18.73
N GLN A 55 8.28 3.72 18.49
CA GLN A 55 9.43 3.83 19.39
C GLN A 55 9.89 5.29 19.49
N THR A 56 9.98 5.98 18.36
CA THR A 56 10.37 7.40 18.33
C THR A 56 9.35 8.29 19.02
N ALA A 57 8.05 8.04 18.84
CA ALA A 57 6.99 8.73 19.58
C ALA A 57 7.14 8.55 21.10
N ASN A 58 7.47 7.35 21.57
CA ASN A 58 7.72 7.09 22.99
C ASN A 58 8.95 7.83 23.52
N LEU A 59 10.02 7.96 22.71
CA LEU A 59 11.17 8.78 23.07
C LEU A 59 10.78 10.24 23.26
N HIS A 60 9.95 10.79 22.37
CA HIS A 60 9.41 12.14 22.53
C HIS A 60 8.51 12.28 23.77
N ASP A 61 7.66 11.30 24.05
CA ASP A 61 6.80 11.31 25.25
C ASP A 61 7.61 11.38 26.55
N ASN A 62 8.73 10.66 26.62
CA ASN A 62 9.67 10.76 27.75
C ASN A 62 10.29 12.16 27.85
N ARG A 63 10.61 12.80 26.71
CA ARG A 63 11.12 14.18 26.71
C ARG A 63 10.07 15.20 27.12
N ILE A 64 8.79 15.00 26.79
CA ILE A 64 7.67 15.83 27.28
C ILE A 64 7.63 15.80 28.81
N LYS A 65 7.65 14.60 29.41
CA LYS A 65 7.62 14.41 30.87
C LYS A 65 8.83 15.09 31.54
N ALA A 66 10.03 14.88 31.01
CA ALA A 66 11.25 15.49 31.53
C ALA A 66 11.25 17.02 31.43
N ALA A 67 10.76 17.58 30.32
CA ALA A 67 10.68 19.02 30.13
C ALA A 67 9.68 19.68 31.10
N LYS A 68 8.52 19.06 31.30
CA LYS A 68 7.54 19.49 32.31
C LYS A 68 8.11 19.42 33.73
N ALA A 69 8.85 18.35 34.06
CA ALA A 69 9.50 18.21 35.36
C ALA A 69 10.52 19.32 35.63
N ARG A 70 11.36 19.68 34.64
CA ARG A 70 12.33 20.77 34.77
C ARG A 70 11.65 22.14 34.94
N TYR A 71 10.56 22.38 34.21
CA TYR A 71 9.77 23.60 34.38
C TYR A 71 9.19 23.70 35.80
N ASN A 72 8.55 22.64 36.27
CA ASN A 72 7.93 22.59 37.60
C ASN A 72 8.97 22.72 38.74
N ALA A 73 10.20 22.26 38.50
CA ALA A 73 11.31 22.42 39.44
C ALA A 73 11.96 23.82 39.39
N GLY A 74 11.49 24.73 38.52
CA GLY A 74 12.08 26.06 38.33
C GLY A 74 13.45 26.06 37.65
N LEU A 75 13.85 24.93 37.06
CA LEU A 75 15.18 24.75 36.43
C LEU A 75 15.21 25.19 34.97
N ASP A 76 14.05 25.26 34.32
CA ASP A 76 13.93 25.60 32.91
C ASP A 76 12.64 26.39 32.65
N PRO A 77 12.70 27.73 32.54
CA PRO A 77 11.55 28.58 32.22
C PRO A 77 10.90 28.23 30.87
N ASN A 78 11.68 27.63 29.95
CA ASN A 78 11.22 27.23 28.62
C ASN A 78 10.76 25.77 28.56
N GLY A 79 10.67 25.08 29.70
CA GLY A 79 10.34 23.66 29.74
C GLY A 79 8.94 23.35 29.20
N LEU A 80 7.96 24.25 29.37
CA LEU A 80 6.63 24.09 28.76
C LEU A 80 6.66 24.22 27.23
N THR A 81 7.38 25.20 26.70
CA THR A 81 7.55 25.37 25.24
C THR A 81 8.27 24.15 24.63
N SER A 82 9.29 23.64 25.32
CA SER A 82 10.00 22.42 24.91
C SER A 82 9.08 21.19 24.93
N ALA A 83 8.22 21.06 25.95
CA ALA A 83 7.23 20.00 26.04
C ALA A 83 6.21 20.07 24.89
N GLN A 84 5.74 21.26 24.53
CA GLN A 84 4.82 21.46 23.40
C GLN A 84 5.45 21.04 22.07
N LYS A 85 6.72 21.40 21.82
CA LYS A 85 7.45 20.95 20.61
C LYS A 85 7.54 19.43 20.56
N HIS A 86 7.93 18.79 21.65
CA HIS A 86 7.98 17.32 21.70
C HIS A 86 6.59 16.66 21.58
N GLN A 87 5.53 17.32 21.99
CA GLN A 87 4.17 16.84 21.78
C GLN A 87 3.80 16.84 20.29
N ILE A 88 4.14 17.91 19.56
CA ILE A 88 3.95 17.99 18.11
C ILE A 88 4.71 16.86 17.41
N GLU A 89 5.98 16.64 17.77
CA GLU A 89 6.79 15.56 17.18
C GLU A 89 6.26 14.16 17.50
N ARG A 90 5.81 13.93 18.75
CA ARG A 90 5.17 12.67 19.14
C ARG A 90 3.94 12.41 18.27
N ASP A 91 3.05 13.38 18.16
CA ASP A 91 1.80 13.23 17.42
C ASP A 91 2.05 13.06 15.91
N HIS A 92 3.08 13.72 15.38
CA HIS A 92 3.58 13.52 14.02
C HIS A 92 4.06 12.07 13.80
N HIS A 93 4.90 11.53 14.68
CA HIS A 93 5.36 10.14 14.57
C HIS A 93 4.23 9.13 14.74
N LEU A 94 3.24 9.38 15.59
CA LEU A 94 2.05 8.53 15.69
C LEU A 94 1.23 8.54 14.40
N SER A 95 1.11 9.70 13.74
CA SER A 95 0.46 9.81 12.43
C SER A 95 1.19 9.00 11.35
N LEU A 96 2.53 9.09 11.30
CA LEU A 96 3.37 8.32 10.39
C LEU A 96 3.29 6.81 10.65
N ALA A 97 3.29 6.40 11.92
CA ALA A 97 3.10 4.99 12.29
C ALA A 97 1.76 4.45 11.77
N ALA A 98 0.67 5.20 12.00
CA ALA A 98 -0.65 4.81 11.51
C ALA A 98 -0.71 4.78 9.97
N GLN A 99 0.02 5.66 9.27
CA GLN A 99 0.14 5.61 7.82
C GLN A 99 0.86 4.34 7.35
N ALA A 100 1.98 4.01 7.97
CA ALA A 100 2.73 2.79 7.65
C ALA A 100 1.87 1.53 7.89
N GLU A 101 1.07 1.48 8.95
CA GLU A 101 0.12 0.38 9.18
C GLU A 101 -0.94 0.24 8.09
N ARG A 102 -1.47 1.37 7.59
CA ARG A 102 -2.41 1.36 6.46
C ARG A 102 -1.75 0.81 5.19
N HIS A 103 -0.50 1.15 4.93
CA HIS A 103 0.26 0.61 3.80
C HIS A 103 0.54 -0.90 3.98
N ALA A 104 0.96 -1.33 5.17
CA ALA A 104 1.15 -2.73 5.49
C ALA A 104 -0.13 -3.55 5.29
N ALA A 105 -1.27 -3.05 5.79
CA ALA A 105 -2.57 -3.69 5.60
C ALA A 105 -3.00 -3.76 4.12
N THR A 106 -2.64 -2.75 3.33
CA THR A 106 -2.92 -2.73 1.88
C THR A 106 -2.09 -3.80 1.18
N HIS A 107 -0.79 -3.87 1.44
CA HIS A 107 0.05 -4.91 0.85
C HIS A 107 -0.30 -6.32 1.34
N ASN A 108 -0.73 -6.51 2.59
CA ASN A 108 -1.22 -7.81 3.06
C ASN A 108 -2.47 -8.27 2.30
N ARG A 109 -3.38 -7.36 1.97
CA ARG A 109 -4.57 -7.68 1.16
C ARG A 109 -4.18 -8.11 -0.26
N GLU A 110 -3.27 -7.36 -0.89
CA GLU A 110 -2.75 -7.72 -2.23
C GLU A 110 -2.00 -9.04 -2.21
N ALA A 111 -1.15 -9.28 -1.20
CA ALA A 111 -0.45 -10.54 -1.03
C ALA A 111 -1.42 -11.72 -0.92
N ALA A 112 -2.48 -11.58 -0.13
CA ALA A 112 -3.51 -12.62 0.02
C ALA A 112 -4.26 -12.89 -1.30
N TYR A 113 -4.58 -11.83 -2.05
CA TYR A 113 -5.17 -11.96 -3.38
C TYR A 113 -4.26 -12.75 -4.32
N HIS A 114 -2.98 -12.39 -4.39
CA HIS A 114 -2.00 -13.06 -5.23
C HIS A 114 -1.70 -14.49 -4.80
N ARG A 115 -1.67 -14.79 -3.48
CA ARG A 115 -1.55 -16.17 -2.96
C ARG A 115 -2.69 -17.04 -3.45
N LEU A 116 -3.93 -16.55 -3.36
CA LEU A 116 -5.11 -17.29 -3.80
C LEU A 116 -5.03 -17.62 -5.31
N HIS A 117 -4.65 -16.64 -6.13
CA HIS A 117 -4.57 -16.80 -7.59
C HIS A 117 -3.32 -17.56 -8.08
N SER A 118 -2.30 -17.71 -7.22
CA SER A 118 -1.16 -18.57 -7.51
C SER A 118 -1.46 -20.07 -7.38
N GLN A 119 -2.58 -20.42 -6.72
CA GLN A 119 -3.00 -21.80 -6.48
C GLN A 119 -4.09 -22.26 -7.45
N THR A 120 -4.79 -21.33 -8.09
CA THR A 120 -5.76 -21.65 -9.14
C THR A 120 -5.05 -21.99 -10.45
N PRO A 121 -5.43 -23.10 -11.12
CA PRO A 121 -4.94 -23.38 -12.47
C PRO A 121 -5.23 -22.19 -13.38
N ALA A 122 -4.33 -21.93 -14.34
CA ALA A 122 -4.52 -20.84 -15.29
C ALA A 122 -5.89 -20.96 -15.98
N PRO A 123 -6.58 -19.84 -16.28
CA PRO A 123 -7.82 -19.87 -17.04
C PRO A 123 -7.58 -20.61 -18.37
N GLY A 124 -8.16 -21.80 -18.53
CA GLY A 124 -7.94 -22.67 -19.70
C GLY A 124 -7.34 -24.04 -19.39
N THR A 125 -6.89 -24.31 -18.16
CA THR A 125 -6.56 -25.68 -17.73
C THR A 125 -7.85 -26.45 -17.48
N LYS A 126 -8.51 -26.91 -18.55
CA LYS A 126 -9.50 -27.98 -18.43
C LYS A 126 -8.73 -29.22 -17.98
N ARG A 127 -8.97 -29.68 -16.75
CA ARG A 127 -8.64 -31.06 -16.38
C ARG A 127 -9.40 -31.97 -17.34
N SER A 128 -8.71 -32.90 -18.02
CA SER A 128 -9.42 -33.96 -18.74
C SER A 128 -10.19 -34.80 -17.73
N ILE A 129 -11.29 -35.45 -18.17
CA ILE A 129 -12.09 -36.33 -17.32
C ILE A 129 -11.22 -37.46 -16.72
N ASP A 130 -10.14 -37.84 -17.40
CA ASP A 130 -9.17 -38.84 -16.96
C ASP A 130 -8.29 -38.39 -15.77
N GLU A 131 -8.31 -37.11 -15.38
CA GLU A 131 -7.56 -36.57 -14.23
C GLU A 131 -8.41 -36.44 -12.95
N LEU A 132 -9.65 -36.97 -12.96
CA LEU A 132 -10.61 -36.89 -11.85
C LEU A 132 -10.84 -38.22 -11.11
N ASP A 133 -9.96 -39.21 -11.28
CA ASP A 133 -9.96 -40.48 -10.52
C ASP A 133 -9.36 -40.34 -9.11
#